data_AF-A0AAD0UMF4-F1
#
_entry.id   AF-A0AAD0UMF4-F1
#
_cell.length_a   1.000
_cell.length_b   1.000
_cell.length_c   1.000
_cell.angle_alpha   90.00
_cell.angle_beta   90.00
_cell.angle_gamma   90.00
#
_symmetry.space_group_name_H-M   'P 1'
#
loop_
_entity.id
_entity.type
_entity.pdbx_description
1 polymer ?
#
loop_
_entity_poly.entity_id
_entity_poly.type
_entity_poly.pdbx_seq_one_letter_code
_entity_poly.pdbx_strand_id
1 'polypeptide(L)'
;MNEYVGKDYLKKEYLEILKKGKLTEQEIDLFLQKKPIGEDVIIQASSGSTSEPLLIPRSKSDVADIAKRVIRPYVEFYQEYPERIALFGGISHTEAAVKLQMGAISMRSFQLDEVNQLDGFNPHVISCYPSVIRELIDDSSVSLSNLKGIKLGGERIYFSDIKKIFQRFPGIFLIEQYGSTEMPAVALRTFKNAEDESFYVLQKERFAFQIPMEVDGWHPLIVQDNFPDLLFPIGKFYDMGDDVFCKNGKITDVRRRGDRSFEYREEVEQLLNLGLTNVQIDTQQAQVFYSGDSSSDIGSYAIKGKTYSLLKQKLNRIHPSNKLPVLV
;
A
#
# COMPACT_ATOMS: atom_id res chain seq x y z
N MET A 1 -12.44 -3.90 -27.03
CA MET A 1 -11.40 -3.77 -25.98
C MET A 1 -10.07 -3.55 -26.67
N ASN A 2 -9.28 -2.56 -26.26
CA ASN A 2 -7.94 -2.40 -26.81
C ASN A 2 -7.03 -3.52 -26.30
N GLU A 3 -5.99 -3.85 -27.04
CA GLU A 3 -4.96 -4.81 -26.62
C GLU A 3 -4.28 -4.32 -25.32
N TYR A 4 -4.02 -5.24 -24.38
CA TYR A 4 -3.32 -4.96 -23.12
C TYR A 4 -2.13 -5.89 -22.93
N VAL A 5 -1.19 -5.48 -22.07
CA VAL A 5 0.04 -6.22 -21.75
C VAL A 5 0.11 -6.55 -20.26
N GLY A 6 0.78 -7.64 -19.91
CA GLY A 6 0.96 -8.08 -18.52
C GLY A 6 2.39 -7.91 -17.99
N LYS A 7 2.65 -8.41 -16.78
CA LYS A 7 3.96 -8.28 -16.11
C LYS A 7 5.15 -8.83 -16.91
N ASP A 8 4.96 -9.89 -17.68
CA ASP A 8 6.03 -10.49 -18.49
C ASP A 8 6.50 -9.55 -19.61
N TYR A 9 5.60 -8.71 -20.14
CA TYR A 9 5.96 -7.65 -21.09
C TYR A 9 6.95 -6.67 -20.47
N LEU A 10 6.74 -6.26 -19.21
CA LEU A 10 7.64 -5.33 -18.53
C LEU A 10 9.04 -5.89 -18.36
N LYS A 11 9.15 -7.20 -18.08
CA LYS A 11 10.44 -7.87 -17.96
C LYS A 11 11.14 -7.99 -19.31
N LYS A 12 10.40 -8.38 -20.35
CA LYS A 12 10.95 -8.60 -21.69
C LYS A 12 11.36 -7.29 -22.37
N GLU A 13 10.55 -6.25 -22.23
CA GLU A 13 10.71 -4.96 -22.94
C GLU A 13 11.29 -3.86 -22.04
N TYR A 14 11.82 -4.22 -20.86
CA TYR A 14 12.25 -3.26 -19.83
C TYR A 14 13.15 -2.14 -20.36
N LEU A 15 14.17 -2.50 -21.14
CA LEU A 15 15.10 -1.54 -21.75
C LEU A 15 14.41 -0.63 -22.76
N GLU A 16 13.53 -1.19 -23.59
CA GLU A 16 12.79 -0.42 -24.59
C GLU A 16 11.76 0.51 -23.96
N ILE A 17 11.20 0.14 -22.80
CA ILE A 17 10.35 1.03 -22.00
C ILE A 17 11.18 2.20 -21.45
N LEU A 18 12.37 1.94 -20.88
CA LEU A 18 13.26 2.99 -20.39
C LEU A 18 13.66 3.98 -21.49
N LYS A 19 14.04 3.49 -22.66
CA LYS A 19 14.41 4.32 -23.82
C LYS A 19 13.29 5.21 -24.35
N LYS A 20 12.03 4.82 -24.14
CA LYS A 20 10.86 5.64 -24.48
C LYS A 20 10.59 6.74 -23.45
N GLY A 21 11.14 6.59 -22.24
CA GLY A 21 11.07 7.60 -21.19
C GLY A 21 11.99 8.79 -21.46
N LYS A 22 12.00 9.75 -20.55
CA LYS A 22 12.82 10.96 -20.67
C LYS A 22 14.23 10.84 -20.09
N LEU A 23 14.68 9.62 -19.76
CA LEU A 23 16.06 9.39 -19.36
C LEU A 23 16.97 9.49 -20.58
N THR A 24 18.14 10.10 -20.40
CA THR A 24 19.22 10.06 -21.39
C THR A 24 19.85 8.67 -21.47
N GLU A 25 20.52 8.34 -22.58
CA GLU A 25 21.21 7.05 -22.73
C GLU A 25 22.24 6.81 -21.61
N GLN A 26 22.98 7.85 -21.22
CA GLN A 26 23.93 7.79 -20.12
C GLN A 26 23.25 7.47 -18.77
N GLU A 27 22.10 8.08 -18.50
CA GLU A 27 21.34 7.79 -17.27
C GLU A 27 20.77 6.38 -17.27
N ILE A 28 20.32 5.88 -18.43
CA ILE A 28 19.88 4.49 -18.57
C ILE A 28 21.05 3.54 -18.25
N ASP A 29 22.24 3.78 -18.79
CA ASP A 29 23.42 2.95 -18.53
C ASP A 29 23.82 2.95 -17.04
N LEU A 30 23.81 4.13 -16.41
CA LEU A 30 24.07 4.26 -14.97
C LEU A 30 23.01 3.54 -14.14
N PHE A 31 21.74 3.69 -14.49
CA PHE A 31 20.61 3.04 -13.81
C PHE A 31 20.70 1.52 -13.88
N LEU A 32 21.01 0.96 -15.05
CA LEU A 32 21.17 -0.50 -15.24
C LEU A 32 22.37 -1.05 -14.47
N GLN A 33 23.41 -0.23 -14.26
CA GLN A 33 24.55 -0.55 -13.40
C GLN A 33 24.26 -0.34 -11.90
N LYS A 34 23.02 0.01 -11.52
CA LYS A 34 22.60 0.36 -10.16
C LYS A 34 23.44 1.49 -9.55
N LYS A 35 23.96 2.39 -10.39
CA LYS A 35 24.68 3.58 -9.96
C LYS A 35 23.70 4.73 -9.71
N PRO A 36 24.04 5.71 -8.85
CA PRO A 36 23.24 6.91 -8.69
C PRO A 36 23.01 7.60 -10.04
N ILE A 37 21.77 7.93 -10.29
CA ILE A 37 21.29 8.78 -11.38
C ILE A 37 20.75 10.07 -10.77
N GLY A 38 20.75 11.17 -11.52
CA GLY A 38 20.65 12.56 -11.02
C GLY A 38 19.65 12.81 -9.88
N GLU A 39 19.85 13.90 -9.14
CA GLU A 39 19.07 14.23 -7.93
C GLU A 39 17.55 14.37 -8.17
N ASP A 40 17.12 14.51 -9.42
CA ASP A 40 15.73 14.60 -9.85
C ASP A 40 15.06 13.26 -10.15
N VAL A 41 15.81 12.15 -10.05
CA VAL A 41 15.28 10.80 -10.27
C VAL A 41 15.11 10.05 -8.96
N ILE A 42 13.89 9.57 -8.76
CA ILE A 42 13.46 8.81 -7.58
C ILE A 42 13.29 7.36 -8.01
N ILE A 43 14.01 6.45 -7.35
CA ILE A 43 13.96 5.03 -7.69
C ILE A 43 12.95 4.34 -6.79
N GLN A 44 11.96 3.68 -7.39
CA GLN A 44 11.02 2.83 -6.67
C GLN A 44 11.29 1.37 -6.98
N ALA A 45 11.19 0.51 -5.97
CA ALA A 45 11.38 -0.93 -6.11
C ALA A 45 10.05 -1.64 -5.91
N SER A 46 9.74 -2.59 -6.79
CA SER A 46 8.64 -3.53 -6.54
C SER A 46 8.97 -4.41 -5.33
N SER A 47 7.95 -4.93 -4.65
CA SER A 47 8.14 -5.65 -3.37
C SER A 47 8.83 -7.01 -3.49
N GLY A 48 9.23 -7.45 -4.70
CA GLY A 48 10.03 -8.67 -4.90
C GLY A 48 9.40 -9.97 -4.40
N SER A 49 8.10 -9.98 -4.10
CA SER A 49 7.43 -11.10 -3.41
C SER A 49 7.41 -12.42 -4.19
N THR A 50 7.83 -12.40 -5.47
CA THR A 50 7.91 -13.59 -6.33
C THR A 50 9.17 -13.64 -7.23
N SER A 51 10.03 -12.63 -7.21
CA SER A 51 11.26 -12.53 -8.02
C SER A 51 12.14 -11.37 -7.56
N GLU A 52 13.31 -11.18 -8.19
CA GLU A 52 14.07 -9.94 -8.00
C GLU A 52 13.17 -8.72 -8.22
N PRO A 53 13.31 -7.68 -7.37
CA PRO A 53 12.50 -6.48 -7.45
C PRO A 53 12.82 -5.71 -8.74
N LEU A 54 11.79 -5.47 -9.55
CA LEU A 54 11.86 -4.50 -10.64
C LEU A 54 12.09 -3.10 -10.06
N LEU A 55 13.12 -2.40 -10.55
CA LEU A 55 13.36 -1.00 -10.25
C LEU A 55 12.61 -0.14 -11.27
N ILE A 56 12.04 0.98 -10.84
CA ILE A 56 11.30 1.88 -11.71
C ILE A 56 11.77 3.30 -11.41
N PRO A 57 12.42 3.98 -12.37
CA PRO A 57 12.79 5.38 -12.22
C PRO A 57 11.54 6.25 -12.37
N ARG A 58 11.44 7.29 -11.54
CA ARG A 58 10.38 8.29 -11.59
C ARG A 58 10.95 9.69 -11.53
N SER A 59 10.33 10.61 -12.25
CA SER A 59 10.65 12.03 -12.16
C SER A 59 10.10 12.62 -10.87
N LYS A 60 10.66 13.75 -10.42
CA LYS A 60 10.08 14.53 -9.30
C LYS A 60 8.62 14.93 -9.56
N SER A 61 8.27 15.26 -10.80
CA SER A 61 6.89 15.67 -11.14
C SER A 61 5.91 14.51 -11.01
N ASP A 62 6.30 13.30 -11.39
CA ASP A 62 5.50 12.07 -11.24
C ASP A 62 5.27 11.77 -9.75
N VAL A 63 6.32 11.83 -8.92
CA VAL A 63 6.18 11.61 -7.47
C VAL A 63 5.34 12.71 -6.81
N ALA A 64 5.49 13.97 -7.22
CA ALA A 64 4.67 15.06 -6.74
C ALA A 64 3.19 14.91 -7.13
N ASP A 65 2.90 14.45 -8.36
CA ASP A 65 1.55 14.12 -8.80
C ASP A 65 0.93 13.01 -7.95
N ILE A 66 1.66 11.91 -7.70
CA ILE A 66 1.21 10.82 -6.84
C ILE A 66 0.85 11.36 -5.45
N ALA A 67 1.76 12.13 -4.84
CA ALA A 67 1.55 12.69 -3.52
C ALA A 67 0.34 13.64 -3.48
N LYS A 68 0.20 14.52 -4.50
CA LYS A 68 -0.94 15.43 -4.63
C LYS A 68 -2.27 14.68 -4.73
N ARG A 69 -2.35 13.63 -5.54
CA ARG A 69 -3.58 12.83 -5.70
C ARG A 69 -3.96 12.10 -4.43
N VAL A 70 -2.97 11.53 -3.74
CA VAL A 70 -3.19 10.81 -2.48
C VAL A 70 -3.61 11.74 -1.36
N ILE A 71 -3.05 12.96 -1.28
CA ILE A 71 -3.39 13.91 -0.21
C ILE A 71 -4.63 14.75 -0.49
N ARG A 72 -5.07 14.86 -1.76
CA ARG A 72 -6.23 15.67 -2.13
C ARG A 72 -7.47 15.39 -1.27
N PRO A 73 -7.89 14.13 -1.01
CA PRO A 73 -9.06 13.88 -0.16
C PRO A 73 -8.90 14.38 1.28
N TYR A 74 -7.67 14.35 1.83
CA TYR A 74 -7.39 14.96 3.14
C TYR A 74 -7.59 16.47 3.08
N VAL A 75 -7.05 17.14 2.05
CA VAL A 75 -7.16 18.60 1.88
C VAL A 75 -8.61 19.02 1.68
N GLU A 76 -9.38 18.25 0.90
CA GLU A 76 -10.81 18.49 0.70
C GLU A 76 -11.61 18.31 2.00
N PHE A 77 -11.20 17.38 2.88
CA PHE A 77 -11.88 17.14 4.15
C PHE A 77 -11.54 18.21 5.20
N TYR A 78 -10.26 18.51 5.40
CA TYR A 78 -9.80 19.43 6.44
C TYR A 78 -9.69 20.89 6.00
N GLN A 79 -9.76 21.17 4.69
CA GLN A 79 -9.53 22.49 4.09
C GLN A 79 -8.13 23.06 4.37
N GLU A 80 -7.16 22.19 4.66
CA GLU A 80 -5.76 22.52 4.93
C GLU A 80 -4.83 21.40 4.45
N TYR A 81 -3.57 21.75 4.19
CA TYR A 81 -2.52 20.76 3.93
C TYR A 81 -1.94 20.21 5.25
N PRO A 82 -1.53 18.94 5.30
CA PRO A 82 -0.80 18.44 6.46
C PRO A 82 0.58 19.10 6.53
N GLU A 83 1.03 19.47 7.72
CA GLU A 83 2.36 20.07 7.90
C GLU A 83 3.45 19.01 8.08
N ARG A 84 3.09 17.87 8.70
CA ARG A 84 4.02 16.81 9.07
C ARG A 84 3.46 15.45 8.69
N ILE A 85 4.19 14.71 7.87
CA ILE A 85 3.82 13.36 7.43
C ILE A 85 4.89 12.37 7.87
N ALA A 86 4.50 11.41 8.70
CA ALA A 86 5.34 10.28 9.06
C ALA A 86 5.11 9.14 8.07
N LEU A 87 6.20 8.56 7.56
CA LEU A 87 6.16 7.48 6.57
C LEU A 87 6.74 6.21 7.19
N PHE A 88 5.93 5.16 7.29
CA PHE A 88 6.39 3.83 7.71
C PHE A 88 6.27 2.86 6.54
N GLY A 89 7.32 2.80 5.72
CA GLY A 89 7.38 1.85 4.62
C GLY A 89 8.81 1.51 4.24
N GLY A 90 8.95 0.72 3.17
CA GLY A 90 10.26 0.34 2.65
C GLY A 90 10.97 1.47 1.90
N ILE A 91 12.01 1.09 1.14
CA ILE A 91 12.89 2.01 0.38
C ILE A 91 12.13 3.08 -0.41
N SER A 92 10.98 2.76 -1.00
CA SER A 92 10.19 3.74 -1.77
C SER A 92 9.62 4.89 -0.94
N HIS A 93 9.32 4.68 0.34
CA HIS A 93 8.91 5.76 1.24
C HIS A 93 10.12 6.60 1.66
N THR A 94 11.26 5.97 1.90
CA THR A 94 12.52 6.67 2.23
C THR A 94 13.01 7.54 1.08
N GLU A 95 13.04 7.03 -0.15
CA GLU A 95 13.43 7.79 -1.34
C GLU A 95 12.51 8.99 -1.57
N ALA A 96 11.20 8.81 -1.37
CA ALA A 96 10.23 9.91 -1.45
C ALA A 96 10.47 10.96 -0.35
N ALA A 97 10.70 10.55 0.90
CA ALA A 97 10.97 11.46 2.01
C ALA A 97 12.21 12.33 1.78
N VAL A 98 13.27 11.73 1.22
CA VAL A 98 14.56 12.40 1.02
C VAL A 98 14.53 13.37 -0.16
N LYS A 99 13.89 12.97 -1.27
CA LYS A 99 14.00 13.69 -2.55
C LYS A 99 12.81 14.59 -2.87
N LEU A 100 11.69 14.44 -2.16
CA LEU A 100 10.50 15.26 -2.39
C LEU A 100 10.44 16.40 -1.36
N GLN A 101 10.59 17.63 -1.82
CA GLN A 101 10.19 18.81 -1.04
C GLN A 101 8.79 19.24 -1.50
N MET A 102 7.78 19.04 -0.66
CA MET A 102 6.40 19.49 -0.92
C MET A 102 6.13 20.82 -0.24
N GLY A 103 6.79 21.89 -0.69
CA GLY A 103 6.64 23.21 -0.08
C GLY A 103 7.02 23.19 1.41
N ALA A 104 6.08 23.57 2.28
CA ALA A 104 6.28 23.61 3.73
C ALA A 104 6.04 22.28 4.46
N ILE A 105 5.67 21.20 3.75
CA ILE A 105 5.37 19.90 4.36
C ILE A 105 6.67 19.20 4.73
N SER A 106 6.82 18.89 6.02
CA SER A 106 7.91 18.06 6.53
C SER A 106 7.54 16.58 6.42
N MET A 107 8.36 15.80 5.72
CA MET A 107 8.22 14.35 5.58
C MET A 107 9.40 13.66 6.24
N ARG A 108 9.12 12.61 7.03
CA ARG A 108 10.16 11.79 7.66
C ARG A 108 9.80 10.32 7.55
N SER A 109 10.78 9.51 7.14
CA SER A 109 10.68 8.05 7.16
C SER A 109 11.04 7.54 8.56
N PHE A 110 10.32 6.53 9.03
CA PHE A 110 10.51 5.89 10.32
C PHE A 110 10.61 4.37 10.14
N GLN A 111 11.49 3.75 10.91
CA GLN A 111 11.49 2.31 11.17
C GLN A 111 10.61 1.97 12.37
N LEU A 112 10.23 0.69 12.51
CA LEU A 112 9.36 0.23 13.61
C LEU A 112 10.01 0.34 14.99
N ASP A 113 11.33 0.35 15.08
CA ASP A 113 12.07 0.58 16.32
C ASP A 113 12.22 2.07 16.68
N GLU A 114 11.79 2.97 15.79
CA GLU A 114 11.80 4.43 16.00
C GLU A 114 10.45 4.99 16.44
N VAL A 115 9.49 4.13 16.82
CA VAL A 115 8.14 4.52 17.24
C VAL A 115 8.16 5.50 18.42
N ASN A 116 9.14 5.37 19.33
CA ASN A 116 9.34 6.32 20.43
C ASN A 116 9.67 7.76 19.99
N GLN A 117 10.14 7.96 18.75
CA GLN A 117 10.40 9.28 18.19
C GLN A 117 9.18 9.88 17.48
N LEU A 118 8.14 9.08 17.26
CA LEU A 118 6.96 9.46 16.49
C LEU A 118 6.17 10.57 17.19
N ASP A 119 5.99 10.48 18.51
CA ASP A 119 5.31 11.51 19.30
C ASP A 119 6.08 12.84 19.32
N GLY A 120 7.41 12.79 19.34
CA GLY A 120 8.25 13.98 19.24
C GLY A 120 8.14 14.66 17.87
N PHE A 121 7.95 13.90 16.79
CA PHE A 121 7.67 14.44 15.46
C PHE A 121 6.24 14.96 15.31
N ASN A 122 5.30 14.40 16.08
CA ASN A 122 3.91 14.84 16.19
C ASN A 122 3.22 15.03 14.82
N PRO A 123 3.09 13.95 14.03
CA PRO A 123 2.62 14.02 12.64
C PRO A 123 1.13 14.41 12.55
N HIS A 124 0.76 15.12 11.49
CA HIS A 124 -0.65 15.28 11.10
C HIS A 124 -1.15 14.07 10.32
N VAL A 125 -0.26 13.42 9.56
CA VAL A 125 -0.59 12.23 8.77
C VAL A 125 0.44 11.12 8.97
N ILE A 126 -0.03 9.89 9.12
CA ILE A 126 0.82 8.69 9.04
C ILE A 126 0.50 7.96 7.74
N SER A 127 1.51 7.67 6.91
CA SER A 127 1.39 6.78 5.74
C SER A 127 2.13 5.47 6.02
N CYS A 128 1.40 4.37 6.11
CA CYS A 128 1.98 3.08 6.49
C CYS A 128 1.25 1.88 5.87
N TYR A 129 1.73 0.67 6.17
CA TYR A 129 0.98 -0.55 5.91
C TYR A 129 -0.06 -0.83 7.01
N PRO A 130 -1.15 -1.55 6.70
CA PRO A 130 -2.11 -2.05 7.68
C PRO A 130 -1.47 -2.79 8.87
N SER A 131 -0.49 -3.67 8.62
CA SER A 131 0.21 -4.36 9.71
C SER A 131 1.00 -3.43 10.64
N VAL A 132 1.43 -2.26 10.17
CA VAL A 132 2.15 -1.28 10.98
C VAL A 132 1.17 -0.48 11.84
N ILE A 133 0.04 -0.04 11.29
CA ILE A 133 -0.91 0.74 12.10
C ILE A 133 -1.51 -0.11 13.23
N ARG A 134 -1.68 -1.42 13.04
CA ARG A 134 -2.10 -2.33 14.12
C ARG A 134 -1.13 -2.29 15.31
N GLU A 135 0.17 -2.32 15.04
CA GLU A 135 1.19 -2.21 16.09
C GLU A 135 1.14 -0.85 16.80
N LEU A 136 0.96 0.24 16.05
CA LEU A 136 0.83 1.59 16.63
C LEU A 136 -0.45 1.77 17.47
N ILE A 137 -1.54 1.08 17.12
CA ILE A 137 -2.78 1.10 17.89
C ILE A 137 -2.61 0.36 19.22
N ASP A 138 -1.94 -0.79 19.17
CA ASP A 138 -1.75 -1.66 20.34
C ASP A 138 -0.64 -1.15 21.28
N ASP A 139 0.27 -0.31 20.79
CA ASP A 139 1.28 0.36 21.61
C ASP A 139 0.68 1.54 22.40
N SER A 140 0.39 1.28 23.68
CA SER A 140 -0.13 2.29 24.61
C SER A 140 0.80 3.50 24.85
N SER A 141 2.09 3.38 24.53
CA SER A 141 3.05 4.49 24.68
C SER A 141 2.91 5.55 23.59
N VAL A 142 2.28 5.20 22.46
CA VAL A 142 2.09 6.07 21.31
C VAL A 142 0.84 6.93 21.49
N SER A 143 0.99 8.25 21.53
CA SER A 143 -0.12 9.19 21.81
C SER A 143 -0.72 9.83 20.56
N LEU A 144 0.14 10.34 19.66
CA LEU A 144 -0.22 10.96 18.38
C LEU A 144 -1.28 12.06 18.46
N SER A 145 -1.12 12.96 19.44
CA SER A 145 -2.11 13.99 19.78
C SER A 145 -2.58 14.90 18.64
N ASN A 146 -1.75 15.19 17.62
CA ASN A 146 -2.13 16.01 16.46
C ASN A 146 -2.47 15.20 15.20
N LEU A 147 -2.62 13.88 15.31
CA LEU A 147 -2.96 13.04 14.17
C LEU A 147 -4.34 13.39 13.64
N LYS A 148 -4.40 13.76 12.36
CA LYS A 148 -5.63 14.07 11.63
C LYS A 148 -5.91 13.04 10.55
N GLY A 149 -4.88 12.39 10.01
CA GLY A 149 -5.06 11.45 8.91
C GLY A 149 -4.20 10.20 9.00
N ILE A 150 -4.72 9.10 8.51
CA ILE A 150 -3.96 7.88 8.27
C ILE A 150 -4.13 7.50 6.81
N LYS A 151 -3.01 7.17 6.15
CA LYS A 151 -3.00 6.60 4.82
C LYS A 151 -2.47 5.18 4.89
N LEU A 152 -3.29 4.23 4.46
CA LEU A 152 -2.95 2.81 4.39
C LEU A 152 -2.82 2.37 2.93
N GLY A 153 -1.99 1.36 2.66
CA GLY A 153 -1.95 0.71 1.36
C GLY A 153 -0.86 -0.33 1.28
N GLY A 154 -0.88 -1.16 0.24
CA GLY A 154 0.16 -2.16 -0.02
C GLY A 154 -0.04 -3.52 0.68
N GLU A 155 -0.96 -3.61 1.65
CA GLU A 155 -1.52 -4.84 2.21
C GLU A 155 -3.06 -4.70 2.27
N ARG A 156 -3.76 -5.79 2.55
CA ARG A 156 -5.21 -5.76 2.76
C ARG A 156 -5.55 -5.05 4.07
N ILE A 157 -6.55 -4.19 4.00
CA ILE A 157 -7.21 -3.61 5.17
C ILE A 157 -8.42 -4.48 5.52
N TYR A 158 -8.48 -4.88 6.79
CA TYR A 158 -9.59 -5.64 7.35
C TYR A 158 -10.61 -4.70 7.99
N PHE A 159 -11.84 -5.17 8.15
CA PHE A 159 -12.88 -4.35 8.77
C PHE A 159 -12.56 -4.06 10.24
N SER A 160 -11.96 -5.03 10.95
CA SER A 160 -11.39 -4.84 12.27
C SER A 160 -10.38 -3.70 12.34
N ASP A 161 -9.58 -3.49 11.28
CA ASP A 161 -8.59 -2.41 11.25
C ASP A 161 -9.30 -1.05 11.28
N ILE A 162 -10.31 -0.88 10.43
CA ILE A 162 -11.10 0.35 10.36
C ILE A 162 -11.70 0.66 11.73
N LYS A 163 -12.35 -0.31 12.37
CA LYS A 163 -12.95 -0.13 13.70
C LYS A 163 -11.92 0.26 14.75
N LYS A 164 -10.83 -0.50 14.87
CA LYS A 164 -9.77 -0.25 15.86
C LYS A 164 -9.11 1.11 15.66
N ILE A 165 -8.87 1.51 14.41
CA ILE A 165 -8.33 2.83 14.06
C ILE A 165 -9.23 3.94 14.59
N PHE A 166 -10.53 3.93 14.24
CA PHE A 166 -11.45 4.99 14.67
C PHE A 166 -11.76 4.95 16.17
N GLN A 167 -11.64 3.77 16.81
CA GLN A 167 -11.72 3.65 18.26
C GLN A 167 -10.51 4.28 18.96
N ARG A 168 -9.30 4.04 18.44
CA ARG A 168 -8.05 4.56 19.03
C ARG A 168 -7.86 6.06 18.77
N PHE A 169 -8.19 6.49 17.55
CA PHE A 169 -8.01 7.85 17.07
C PHE A 169 -9.36 8.39 16.55
N PRO A 170 -10.24 8.85 17.44
CA PRO A 170 -11.54 9.37 17.02
C PRO A 170 -11.39 10.65 16.19
N GLY A 171 -12.21 10.79 15.15
CA GLY A 171 -12.27 12.00 14.32
C GLY A 171 -11.16 12.13 13.25
N ILE A 172 -10.32 11.11 13.05
CA ILE A 172 -9.35 11.13 11.95
C ILE A 172 -10.01 10.94 10.58
N PHE A 173 -9.23 11.16 9.53
CA PHE A 173 -9.58 10.82 8.15
C PHE A 173 -8.70 9.68 7.65
N LEU A 174 -9.31 8.58 7.20
CA LEU A 174 -8.59 7.41 6.72
C LEU A 174 -8.63 7.34 5.20
N ILE A 175 -7.46 7.17 4.58
CA ILE A 175 -7.27 7.01 3.15
C ILE A 175 -6.67 5.64 2.89
N GLU A 176 -7.37 4.80 2.16
CA GLU A 176 -6.80 3.61 1.55
C GLU A 176 -6.34 3.93 0.14
N GLN A 177 -5.05 3.74 -0.10
CA GLN A 177 -4.45 3.85 -1.42
C GLN A 177 -4.28 2.47 -2.03
N TYR A 178 -4.82 2.29 -3.22
CA TYR A 178 -4.62 1.12 -4.04
C TYR A 178 -3.76 1.41 -5.27
N GLY A 179 -2.82 0.53 -5.57
CA GLY A 179 -1.93 0.60 -6.73
C GLY A 179 -0.75 -0.35 -6.63
N SER A 180 0.08 -0.37 -7.68
CA SER A 180 1.33 -1.12 -7.73
C SER A 180 2.53 -0.17 -7.85
N THR A 181 3.73 -0.72 -7.83
CA THR A 181 4.94 0.08 -8.09
C THR A 181 4.96 0.60 -9.52
N GLU A 182 4.38 -0.14 -10.47
CA GLU A 182 4.24 0.26 -11.88
C GLU A 182 3.17 1.34 -12.04
N MET A 183 1.99 1.11 -11.45
CA MET A 183 0.81 1.99 -11.52
C MET A 183 0.44 2.52 -10.12
N PRO A 184 1.00 3.67 -9.70
CA PRO A 184 0.89 4.14 -8.33
C PRO A 184 -0.42 4.90 -8.08
N ALA A 185 -1.10 4.53 -6.98
CA ALA A 185 -2.32 5.20 -6.52
C ALA A 185 -3.40 5.27 -7.62
N VAL A 186 -3.72 4.16 -8.28
CA VAL A 186 -4.74 4.11 -9.34
C VAL A 186 -6.16 4.33 -8.81
N ALA A 187 -6.39 4.00 -7.54
CA ALA A 187 -7.66 4.22 -6.87
C ALA A 187 -7.47 4.55 -5.39
N LEU A 188 -8.40 5.30 -4.83
CA LEU A 188 -8.44 5.65 -3.41
C LEU A 188 -9.80 5.27 -2.83
N ARG A 189 -9.83 4.78 -1.60
CA ARG A 189 -11.04 4.59 -0.80
C ARG A 189 -10.88 5.38 0.49
N THR A 190 -11.90 6.08 0.95
CA THR A 190 -11.79 7.00 2.09
C THR A 190 -12.85 6.75 3.15
N PHE A 191 -12.53 7.02 4.41
CA PHE A 191 -13.42 6.84 5.55
C PHE A 191 -13.30 8.04 6.48
N LYS A 192 -14.44 8.47 7.00
CA LYS A 192 -14.61 9.50 8.04
C LYS A 192 -15.03 8.87 9.37
N ASN A 193 -15.57 7.66 9.34
CA ASN A 193 -15.88 6.85 10.52
C ASN A 193 -15.87 5.35 10.17
N ALA A 194 -16.09 4.50 11.18
CA ALA A 194 -16.02 3.04 11.04
C ALA A 194 -17.23 2.39 10.34
N GLU A 195 -18.33 3.11 10.19
CA GLU A 195 -19.59 2.62 9.61
C GLU A 195 -19.78 3.09 8.16
N ASP A 196 -18.87 3.92 7.65
CA ASP A 196 -18.97 4.46 6.30
C ASP A 196 -19.00 3.36 5.23
N GLU A 197 -20.06 3.39 4.41
CA GLU A 197 -20.07 2.67 3.16
C GLU A 197 -19.13 3.37 2.17
N SER A 198 -17.93 2.82 1.98
CA SER A 198 -16.90 3.41 1.12
C SER A 198 -16.55 2.51 -0.07
N PHE A 199 -16.13 3.17 -1.15
CA PHE A 199 -15.85 2.56 -2.44
C PHE A 199 -14.52 3.07 -2.98
N TYR A 200 -13.88 2.28 -3.84
CA TYR A 200 -12.69 2.75 -4.54
C TYR A 200 -13.07 3.72 -5.65
N VAL A 201 -12.53 4.93 -5.57
CA VAL A 201 -12.63 5.99 -6.57
C VAL A 201 -11.39 5.95 -7.47
N LEU A 202 -11.62 5.62 -8.73
CA LEU A 202 -10.59 5.60 -9.77
C LEU A 202 -10.01 7.00 -10.01
N GLN A 203 -8.69 7.12 -10.10
CA GLN A 203 -7.98 8.37 -10.36
C GLN A 203 -7.96 8.68 -11.87
N LYS A 204 -9.15 8.92 -12.45
CA LYS A 204 -9.39 9.07 -13.91
C LYS A 204 -8.73 10.29 -14.55
N GLU A 205 -8.27 11.26 -13.74
CA GLU A 205 -7.50 12.40 -14.24
C GLU A 205 -6.12 12.02 -14.79
N ARG A 206 -5.54 10.91 -14.31
CA ARG A 206 -4.24 10.41 -14.75
C ARG A 206 -4.37 9.13 -15.56
N PHE A 207 -5.27 8.24 -15.15
CA PHE A 207 -5.34 6.90 -15.68
C PHE A 207 -6.57 6.70 -16.56
N ALA A 208 -6.40 5.99 -17.67
CA ALA A 208 -7.51 5.38 -18.41
C ALA A 208 -7.70 3.93 -17.94
N PHE A 209 -8.95 3.45 -17.91
CA PHE A 209 -9.33 2.15 -17.37
C PHE A 209 -10.13 1.34 -18.38
N GLN A 210 -9.92 0.02 -18.39
CA GLN A 210 -10.80 -0.94 -19.07
C GLN A 210 -11.44 -1.84 -18.03
N ILE A 211 -12.55 -1.39 -17.44
CA ILE A 211 -13.31 -2.12 -16.44
C ILE A 211 -14.80 -1.98 -16.80
N PRO A 212 -15.54 -3.08 -17.02
CA PRO A 212 -16.98 -3.03 -17.30
C PRO A 212 -17.74 -2.79 -15.99
N MET A 213 -17.77 -1.55 -15.53
CA MET A 213 -18.36 -1.14 -14.24
C MET A 213 -19.86 -1.44 -14.14
N GLU A 214 -20.54 -1.53 -15.28
CA GLU A 214 -21.96 -1.85 -15.44
C GLU A 214 -22.29 -3.34 -15.22
N VAL A 215 -21.28 -4.21 -15.22
CA VAL A 215 -21.45 -5.65 -14.99
C VAL A 215 -21.01 -5.97 -13.57
N ASP A 216 -21.91 -6.48 -12.75
CA ASP A 216 -21.56 -6.96 -11.41
C ASP A 216 -20.63 -8.18 -11.50
N GLY A 217 -19.59 -8.21 -10.66
CA GLY A 217 -18.64 -9.32 -10.61
C GLY A 217 -17.18 -8.90 -10.49
N TRP A 218 -16.30 -9.89 -10.52
CA TRP A 218 -14.85 -9.70 -10.55
C TRP A 218 -14.39 -9.43 -11.97
N HIS A 219 -13.66 -8.33 -12.16
CA HIS A 219 -13.11 -7.94 -13.46
C HIS A 219 -11.63 -7.61 -13.35
N PRO A 220 -10.81 -7.92 -14.37
CA PRO A 220 -9.42 -7.53 -14.41
C PRO A 220 -9.24 -6.01 -14.30
N LEU A 221 -8.27 -5.58 -13.50
CA LEU A 221 -7.88 -4.18 -13.41
C LEU A 221 -6.85 -3.86 -14.50
N ILE A 222 -7.34 -3.34 -15.62
CA ILE A 222 -6.53 -2.95 -16.77
C ILE A 222 -6.46 -1.43 -16.85
N VAL A 223 -5.24 -0.89 -16.81
CA VAL A 223 -4.98 0.54 -16.61
C VAL A 223 -3.93 1.05 -17.59
N GLN A 224 -4.10 2.25 -18.12
CA GLN A 224 -3.07 2.98 -18.87
C GLN A 224 -2.72 4.27 -18.12
N ASP A 225 -1.43 4.51 -17.90
CA ASP A 225 -0.93 5.76 -17.32
C ASP A 225 -0.71 6.80 -18.41
N ASN A 226 -1.43 7.92 -18.33
CA ASN A 226 -1.36 9.01 -19.29
C ASN A 226 -0.52 10.19 -18.79
N PHE A 227 0.26 10.01 -17.71
CA PHE A 227 1.11 11.07 -17.18
C PHE A 227 2.23 11.43 -18.19
N PRO A 228 2.42 12.72 -18.53
CA PRO A 228 3.30 13.13 -19.64
C PRO A 228 4.80 13.13 -19.30
N ASP A 229 5.17 13.00 -18.02
CA ASP A 229 6.56 13.10 -17.56
C ASP A 229 7.08 11.79 -16.94
N LEU A 230 6.63 10.65 -17.49
CA LEU A 230 7.07 9.33 -17.07
C LEU A 230 8.50 9.03 -17.56
N LEU A 231 9.36 8.60 -16.64
CA LEU A 231 10.68 8.03 -16.97
C LEU A 231 10.60 6.54 -17.35
N PHE A 232 9.48 5.90 -17.05
CA PHE A 232 9.20 4.50 -17.40
C PHE A 232 7.80 4.36 -18.04
N PRO A 233 7.60 4.85 -19.28
CA PRO A 233 6.29 4.85 -19.93
C PRO A 233 5.97 3.50 -20.57
N ILE A 234 5.12 2.70 -19.89
CA ILE A 234 4.60 1.44 -20.46
C ILE A 234 3.86 1.71 -21.79
N GLY A 235 3.16 2.84 -21.89
CA GLY A 235 2.55 3.34 -23.13
C GLY A 235 1.38 2.52 -23.67
N LYS A 236 1.02 1.41 -23.00
CA LYS A 236 -0.09 0.51 -23.35
C LYS A 236 -1.03 0.37 -22.15
N PHE A 237 -2.23 -0.15 -22.40
CA PHE A 237 -3.04 -0.71 -21.32
C PHE A 237 -2.28 -1.87 -20.67
N TYR A 238 -2.14 -1.82 -19.35
CA TYR A 238 -1.41 -2.75 -18.53
C TYR A 238 -2.39 -3.47 -17.61
N ASP A 239 -2.41 -4.79 -17.70
CA ASP A 239 -3.07 -5.66 -16.75
C ASP A 239 -2.22 -5.74 -15.49
N MET A 240 -2.71 -5.17 -14.39
CA MET A 240 -1.99 -5.07 -13.13
C MET A 240 -1.79 -6.43 -12.44
N GLY A 241 -2.45 -7.50 -12.92
CA GLY A 241 -2.46 -8.80 -12.24
C GLY A 241 -3.47 -8.88 -11.10
N ASP A 242 -4.30 -7.85 -10.94
CA ASP A 242 -5.29 -7.73 -9.89
C ASP A 242 -6.71 -7.66 -10.50
N ASP A 243 -7.72 -8.10 -9.74
CA ASP A 243 -9.14 -7.95 -10.08
C ASP A 243 -9.81 -6.93 -9.14
N VAL A 244 -10.81 -6.23 -9.66
CA VAL A 244 -11.74 -5.39 -8.89
C VAL A 244 -13.11 -6.06 -8.84
N PHE A 245 -13.80 -5.96 -7.70
CA PHE A 245 -15.18 -6.39 -7.57
C PHE A 245 -16.12 -5.21 -7.81
N CYS A 246 -16.79 -5.23 -8.95
CA CYS A 246 -17.81 -4.26 -9.33
C CYS A 246 -19.18 -4.69 -8.81
N LYS A 247 -19.90 -3.76 -8.19
CA LYS A 247 -21.28 -3.94 -7.75
C LYS A 247 -22.04 -2.64 -7.92
N ASN A 248 -23.14 -2.63 -8.66
CA ASN A 248 -23.97 -1.46 -8.92
C ASN A 248 -23.17 -0.24 -9.43
N GLY A 249 -22.25 -0.44 -10.37
CA GLY A 249 -21.43 0.65 -10.92
C GLY A 249 -20.31 1.17 -10.00
N LYS A 250 -20.02 0.48 -8.89
CA LYS A 250 -18.98 0.87 -7.92
C LYS A 250 -17.97 -0.25 -7.69
N ILE A 251 -16.71 0.09 -7.41
CA ILE A 251 -15.70 -0.88 -7.00
C ILE A 251 -15.72 -0.98 -5.47
N THR A 252 -16.01 -2.17 -4.97
CA THR A 252 -16.20 -2.43 -3.53
C THR A 252 -15.07 -3.24 -2.90
N ASP A 253 -14.35 -4.04 -3.69
CA ASP A 253 -13.22 -4.84 -3.23
C ASP A 253 -12.16 -5.01 -4.34
N VAL A 254 -10.96 -5.40 -3.94
CA VAL A 254 -9.81 -5.62 -4.80
C VAL A 254 -9.08 -6.88 -4.36
N ARG A 255 -8.57 -7.67 -5.33
CA ARG A 255 -7.75 -8.85 -5.03
C ARG A 255 -6.63 -9.02 -6.04
N ARG A 256 -5.55 -9.66 -5.62
CA ARG A 256 -4.52 -10.11 -6.55
C ARG A 256 -4.88 -11.48 -7.11
N ARG A 257 -4.83 -11.64 -8.44
CA ARG A 257 -5.07 -12.94 -9.06
C ARG A 257 -3.98 -13.93 -8.63
N GLY A 258 -4.40 -15.12 -8.20
CA GLY A 258 -3.51 -16.17 -7.71
C GLY A 258 -2.95 -15.94 -6.29
N ASP A 259 -3.33 -14.88 -5.58
CA ASP A 259 -2.94 -14.70 -4.19
C ASP A 259 -3.76 -15.64 -3.27
N ARG A 260 -3.12 -16.73 -2.86
CA ARG A 260 -3.69 -17.75 -1.98
C ARG A 260 -4.11 -17.19 -0.62
N SER A 261 -3.52 -16.08 -0.16
CA SER A 261 -3.89 -15.49 1.12
C SER A 261 -5.30 -14.90 1.11
N PHE A 262 -5.84 -14.56 -0.07
CA PHE A 262 -7.20 -14.03 -0.21
C PHE A 262 -8.27 -15.00 0.32
N GLU A 263 -7.99 -16.31 0.26
CA GLU A 263 -8.89 -17.34 0.76
C GLU A 263 -8.91 -17.46 2.29
N TYR A 264 -8.00 -16.78 3.00
CA TYR A 264 -7.88 -16.81 4.46
C TYR A 264 -8.34 -15.49 5.10
N ARG A 265 -8.91 -14.56 4.31
CA ARG A 265 -9.23 -13.21 4.76
C ARG A 265 -10.25 -13.20 5.91
N GLU A 266 -11.21 -14.13 5.90
CA GLU A 266 -12.25 -14.22 6.93
C GLU A 266 -11.67 -14.75 8.23
N GLU A 267 -10.75 -15.71 8.17
CA GLU A 267 -10.06 -16.24 9.34
C GLU A 267 -9.08 -15.22 9.92
N VAL A 268 -8.39 -14.43 9.09
CA VAL A 268 -7.57 -13.31 9.57
C VAL A 268 -8.44 -12.27 10.27
N GLU A 269 -9.57 -11.87 9.68
CA GLU A 269 -10.54 -10.95 10.29
C GLU A 269 -10.99 -11.46 11.68
N GLN A 270 -11.32 -12.75 11.79
CA GLN A 270 -11.72 -13.35 13.07
C GLN A 270 -10.58 -13.33 14.10
N LEU A 271 -9.38 -13.74 13.70
CA LEU A 271 -8.19 -13.74 14.56
C LEU A 271 -7.84 -12.33 15.06
N LEU A 272 -7.93 -11.30 14.21
CA LEU A 272 -7.74 -9.91 14.61
C LEU A 272 -8.83 -9.45 15.60
N ASN A 273 -10.07 -9.92 15.44
CA ASN A 273 -11.17 -9.64 16.38
C ASN A 273 -11.01 -10.36 17.74
N LEU A 274 -10.15 -11.39 17.84
CA LEU A 274 -9.75 -11.98 19.12
C LEU A 274 -8.73 -11.13 19.91
N GLY A 275 -8.38 -9.94 19.39
CA GLY A 275 -7.42 -9.04 20.03
C GLY A 275 -5.97 -9.27 19.61
N LEU A 276 -5.72 -10.09 18.58
CA LEU A 276 -4.38 -10.23 18.02
C LEU A 276 -3.99 -8.97 17.22
N THR A 277 -2.74 -8.52 17.37
CA THR A 277 -2.21 -7.35 16.65
C THR A 277 -1.98 -7.69 15.18
N ASN A 278 -1.23 -8.76 14.92
CA ASN A 278 -0.93 -9.23 13.58
C ASN A 278 -0.85 -10.76 13.58
N VAL A 279 -1.09 -11.37 12.42
CA VAL A 279 -1.05 -12.83 12.23
C VAL A 279 -0.36 -13.24 10.94
N GLN A 280 0.26 -14.41 10.96
CA GLN A 280 0.75 -15.14 9.79
C GLN A 280 0.35 -16.61 9.91
N ILE A 281 0.01 -17.25 8.79
CA ILE A 281 -0.52 -18.61 8.74
C ILE A 281 0.44 -19.49 7.95
N ASP A 282 0.99 -20.51 8.60
CA ASP A 282 1.68 -21.64 7.95
C ASP A 282 0.67 -22.77 7.76
N THR A 283 0.23 -22.92 6.51
CA THR A 283 -0.79 -23.92 6.14
C THR A 283 -0.22 -25.34 6.12
N GLN A 284 1.09 -25.50 5.94
CA GLN A 284 1.76 -26.81 5.91
C GLN A 284 1.85 -27.36 7.34
N GLN A 285 2.41 -26.56 8.26
CA GLN A 285 2.60 -26.95 9.66
C GLN A 285 1.35 -26.83 10.52
N ALA A 286 0.28 -26.21 10.00
CA ALA A 286 -0.93 -25.91 10.77
C ALA A 286 -0.64 -24.99 11.95
N GLN A 287 0.08 -23.90 11.70
CA GLN A 287 0.47 -22.93 12.73
C GLN A 287 -0.03 -21.53 12.37
N VAL A 288 -0.53 -20.82 13.38
CA VAL A 288 -0.81 -19.39 13.31
C VAL A 288 0.21 -18.69 14.21
N PHE A 289 1.10 -17.94 13.60
CA PHE A 289 2.01 -17.06 14.32
C PHE A 289 1.34 -15.72 14.56
N TYR A 290 1.44 -15.19 15.77
CA TYR A 290 0.83 -13.91 16.09
C TYR A 290 1.74 -13.01 16.94
N SER A 291 1.40 -11.72 16.94
CA SER A 291 1.95 -10.70 17.84
C SER A 291 0.81 -9.99 18.58
N GLY A 292 1.17 -9.26 19.64
CA GLY A 292 0.22 -8.62 20.55
C GLY A 292 0.05 -9.35 21.87
N ASP A 293 -0.56 -8.66 22.83
CA ASP A 293 -0.96 -9.23 24.10
C ASP A 293 -2.44 -9.62 24.01
N SER A 294 -2.71 -10.90 23.75
CA SER A 294 -4.08 -11.39 23.88
C SER A 294 -4.45 -11.45 25.36
N SER A 295 -5.55 -10.79 25.74
CA SER A 295 -6.08 -10.85 27.12
C SER A 295 -6.62 -12.23 27.50
N SER A 296 -6.66 -13.17 26.57
CA SER A 296 -7.22 -14.52 26.72
C SER A 296 -6.26 -15.56 26.18
N ASP A 297 -6.29 -16.76 26.79
CA ASP A 297 -5.62 -17.95 26.28
C ASP A 297 -6.40 -18.46 25.06
N ILE A 298 -5.91 -18.17 23.85
CA ILE A 298 -6.68 -18.38 22.61
C ILE A 298 -6.70 -19.87 22.20
N GLY A 299 -5.88 -20.73 22.84
CA GLY A 299 -5.88 -22.17 22.58
C GLY A 299 -5.60 -22.51 21.11
N SER A 300 -6.28 -23.53 20.60
CA SER A 300 -6.21 -23.92 19.18
C SER A 300 -7.34 -23.30 18.37
N TYR A 301 -7.09 -23.05 17.09
CA TYR A 301 -8.04 -22.37 16.19
C TYR A 301 -8.34 -23.21 14.96
N ALA A 302 -9.61 -23.35 14.60
CA ALA A 302 -10.02 -24.12 13.43
C ALA A 302 -10.09 -23.23 12.19
N ILE A 303 -9.31 -23.56 11.17
CA ILE A 303 -9.34 -22.90 9.86
C ILE A 303 -9.69 -23.96 8.81
N LYS A 304 -10.80 -23.76 8.12
CA LYS A 304 -11.28 -24.68 7.06
C LYS A 304 -11.29 -26.16 7.48
N GLY A 305 -11.72 -26.43 8.73
CA GLY A 305 -11.81 -27.79 9.29
C GLY A 305 -10.48 -28.41 9.75
N LYS A 306 -9.35 -27.70 9.63
CA LYS A 306 -8.05 -28.11 10.19
C LYS A 306 -7.78 -27.31 11.45
N THR A 307 -7.29 -27.98 12.50
CA THR A 307 -6.88 -27.33 13.74
C THR A 307 -5.47 -26.76 13.60
N TYR A 308 -5.31 -25.50 13.97
CA TYR A 308 -4.04 -24.78 13.99
C TYR A 308 -3.64 -24.48 15.44
N SER A 309 -2.35 -24.60 15.75
CA SER A 309 -1.79 -24.08 16.99
C SER A 309 -1.48 -22.60 16.87
N LEU A 310 -1.69 -21.83 17.94
CA LEU A 310 -1.38 -20.41 18.00
C LEU A 310 -0.06 -20.21 18.74
N LEU A 311 0.89 -19.53 18.10
CA LEU A 311 2.25 -19.34 18.59
C LEU A 311 2.59 -17.85 18.60
N LYS A 312 2.79 -17.28 19.80
CA LYS A 312 3.24 -15.90 19.95
C LYS A 312 4.71 -15.79 19.57
N GLN A 313 5.04 -14.99 18.56
CA GLN A 313 6.43 -14.76 18.17
C GLN A 313 6.59 -13.47 17.36
N LYS A 314 7.85 -13.10 17.10
CA LYS A 314 8.18 -12.06 16.12
C LYS A 314 7.80 -12.56 14.71
N LEU A 315 7.03 -11.74 13.99
CA LEU A 315 6.54 -12.09 12.66
C LEU A 315 7.54 -11.71 11.56
N ASN A 316 7.50 -12.45 10.45
CA ASN A 316 8.43 -12.34 9.34
C ASN A 316 7.96 -11.29 8.33
N ARG A 317 8.60 -10.11 8.32
CA ARG A 317 8.36 -9.05 7.34
C ARG A 317 9.25 -9.21 6.09
N ILE A 318 8.75 -8.83 4.93
CA ILE A 318 9.50 -8.86 3.66
C ILE A 318 10.46 -7.66 3.62
N HIS A 319 11.75 -7.93 3.78
CA HIS A 319 12.79 -6.92 3.57
C HIS A 319 13.01 -6.64 2.08
N PRO A 320 13.24 -5.37 1.67
CA PRO A 320 13.28 -4.16 2.48
C PRO A 320 11.92 -3.43 2.54
N SER A 321 10.83 -4.07 2.12
CA SER A 321 9.52 -3.42 1.96
C SER A 321 8.79 -3.16 3.28
N ASN A 322 9.12 -3.88 4.36
CA ASN A 322 8.42 -3.94 5.65
C ASN A 322 6.99 -4.51 5.61
N LYS A 323 6.54 -5.06 4.47
CA LYS A 323 5.22 -5.72 4.37
C LYS A 323 5.17 -7.00 5.18
N LEU A 324 4.01 -7.29 5.75
CA LEU A 324 3.74 -8.52 6.49
C LEU A 324 2.85 -9.47 5.66
N PRO A 325 3.40 -10.53 5.06
CA PRO A 325 2.61 -11.50 4.31
C PRO A 325 1.73 -12.31 5.27
N VAL A 326 0.49 -12.58 4.86
CA VAL A 326 -0.46 -13.38 5.63
C VAL A 326 -0.08 -14.86 5.64
N LEU A 327 0.47 -15.38 4.54
CA LEU A 327 0.93 -16.76 4.44
C LEU A 327 2.45 -16.81 4.49
N VAL A 328 3.00 -17.78 5.23
CA VAL A 328 4.44 -18.05 5.37
C VAL A 328 4.78 -19.50 5.08
#